data_AF-A0A7Y1TS16-F1
#
_entry.id   AF-A0A7Y1TS16-F1
#
_cell.length_a   1.000
_cell.length_b   1.000
_cell.length_c   1.000
_cell.angle_alpha   90.00
_cell.angle_beta   90.00
_cell.angle_gamma   90.00
#
_symmetry.space_group_name_H-M   'P 1'
#
loop_
_entity.id
_entity.type
_entity.pdbx_description
1 polymer ?
#
loop_
_entity_poly.entity_id
_entity_poly.type
_entity_poly.pdbx_seq_one_letter_code
_entity_poly.pdbx_strand_id
1 'polypeptide(L)'
;MLLKKTVATGAAFLLAVALGNCAPTDGGGGEQESEAFAKYGQEFEGKIAKSYEESEEWWPTPPKPPEGTPNVIVFLLDDTGFGHIGSFGGLIDTPNIDRLGENGLRYNNFHTTALCSPSRATIMAGRNHHRIGLGSHSLTAMGFPGYNAFPPESGKSVAKHLQKAGFVNYAIGKWDHTPLYEVSEAGPFDRWPSGEGFDHYFGFMAA
;
A
#
# COMPACT_ATOMS: atom_id res chain seq x y z
N MET A 1 -32.21 -31.58 34.42
CA MET A 1 -31.09 -30.75 34.93
C MET A 1 -30.82 -29.67 33.87
N LEU A 2 -31.74 -28.71 33.76
CA LEU A 2 -31.58 -27.30 34.20
C LEU A 2 -30.36 -26.61 33.54
N LEU A 3 -30.59 -25.77 32.50
CA LEU A 3 -30.75 -24.29 32.56
C LEU A 3 -29.38 -23.60 32.69
N LYS A 4 -28.89 -22.71 31.80
CA LYS A 4 -29.49 -21.46 31.28
C LYS A 4 -28.71 -20.90 30.08
N LYS A 5 -29.46 -20.32 29.13
CA LYS A 5 -29.03 -19.25 28.21
C LYS A 5 -28.65 -18.00 29.00
N THR A 6 -27.67 -17.21 28.55
CA THR A 6 -27.69 -15.74 28.73
C THR A 6 -26.95 -15.08 27.57
N VAL A 7 -27.72 -14.35 26.76
CA VAL A 7 -27.28 -13.29 25.85
C VAL A 7 -27.02 -12.05 26.71
N ALA A 8 -25.88 -11.39 26.53
CA ALA A 8 -25.64 -10.06 27.08
C ALA A 8 -25.17 -9.15 25.94
N THR A 9 -26.12 -8.37 25.44
CA THR A 9 -25.89 -7.18 24.63
C THR A 9 -25.43 -6.06 25.57
N GLY A 10 -24.31 -5.41 25.27
CA GLY A 10 -23.81 -4.30 26.07
C GLY A 10 -22.71 -3.56 25.32
N ALA A 11 -23.11 -2.65 24.43
CA ALA A 11 -22.20 -1.65 23.89
C ALA A 11 -21.98 -0.58 24.97
N ALA A 12 -20.81 -0.58 25.61
CA ALA A 12 -20.37 0.48 26.48
C ALA A 12 -19.63 1.53 25.64
N PHE A 13 -20.28 2.67 25.41
CA PHE A 13 -19.63 3.90 24.98
C PHE A 13 -18.77 4.41 26.15
N LEU A 14 -17.45 4.29 26.06
CA LEU A 14 -16.54 4.96 26.98
C LEU A 14 -16.17 6.33 26.39
N LEU A 15 -16.80 7.38 26.91
CA LEU A 15 -16.32 8.75 26.76
C LEU A 15 -15.22 8.96 27.81
N ALA A 16 -13.95 8.86 27.39
CA ALA A 16 -12.84 9.20 28.26
C ALA A 16 -12.67 10.73 28.32
N VAL A 17 -13.20 11.35 29.37
CA VAL A 17 -12.83 12.73 29.75
C VAL A 17 -11.60 12.63 30.65
N ALA A 18 -10.44 12.99 30.14
CA ALA A 18 -9.23 13.12 30.94
C ALA A 18 -9.27 14.46 31.71
N LEU A 19 -9.62 14.41 32.99
CA LEU A 19 -9.37 15.49 33.94
C LEU A 19 -7.91 15.37 34.39
N GLY A 20 -7.06 16.26 33.89
CA GLY A 20 -5.65 16.33 34.29
C GLY A 20 -5.52 16.85 35.73
N ASN A 21 -5.11 15.98 36.64
CA ASN A 21 -4.48 16.40 37.90
C ASN A 21 -2.97 16.53 37.65
N CYS A 22 -2.46 17.76 37.74
CA CYS A 22 -1.03 18.04 37.74
C CYS A 22 -0.51 17.83 39.16
N ALA A 23 0.21 16.73 39.39
CA ALA A 23 1.01 16.52 40.60
C ALA A 23 2.49 16.78 40.25
N PRO A 24 3.27 17.45 41.11
CA PRO A 24 4.69 17.68 40.86
C PRO A 24 5.44 16.36 41.06
N THR A 25 6.21 15.93 40.07
CA THR A 25 7.14 14.80 40.23
C THR A 25 8.52 15.33 40.60
N ASP A 26 8.90 15.06 41.85
CA ASP A 26 10.25 15.25 42.37
C ASP A 26 11.25 14.35 41.63
N GLY A 27 12.50 14.81 41.58
CA GLY A 27 13.59 14.21 40.82
C GLY A 27 13.86 12.73 41.09
N GLY A 28 13.79 11.95 40.02
CA GLY A 28 14.33 10.60 39.87
C GLY A 28 14.44 10.35 38.38
N GLY A 29 15.62 9.91 37.91
CA GLY A 29 15.86 9.61 36.50
C GLY A 29 14.92 8.52 36.02
N GLY A 30 13.79 8.91 35.45
CA GLY A 30 12.88 8.01 34.79
C GLY A 30 13.37 7.81 33.36
N GLU A 31 13.67 6.56 33.01
CA GLU A 31 13.70 6.12 31.61
C GLU A 31 12.33 6.46 31.01
N GLN A 32 12.23 7.60 30.32
CA GLN A 32 11.09 7.88 29.48
C GLN A 32 11.24 6.98 28.25
N GLU A 33 10.54 5.85 28.24
CA GLU A 33 10.36 5.05 27.04
C GLU A 33 9.73 5.94 25.96
N SER A 34 10.54 6.27 24.96
CA SER A 34 10.12 7.13 23.86
C SER A 34 9.39 6.29 22.81
N GLU A 35 8.11 6.63 22.54
CA GLU A 35 7.35 6.04 21.44
C GLU A 35 7.90 6.41 20.04
N ALA A 36 8.93 7.28 19.95
CA ALA A 36 9.45 7.81 18.70
C ALA A 36 9.91 6.71 17.71
N PHE A 37 10.30 5.54 18.22
CA PHE A 37 10.80 4.42 17.43
C PHE A 37 9.79 3.29 17.24
N ALA A 38 8.56 3.43 17.76
CA ALA A 38 7.50 2.43 17.65
C ALA A 38 7.18 2.04 16.19
N LYS A 39 7.30 2.99 15.23
CA LYS A 39 7.10 2.72 13.80
C LYS A 39 8.11 1.73 13.20
N TYR A 40 9.26 1.54 13.84
CA TYR A 40 10.29 0.58 13.46
C TYR A 40 10.25 -0.70 14.31
N GLY A 41 9.37 -0.77 15.31
CA GLY A 41 9.33 -1.87 16.28
C GLY A 41 10.61 -2.02 17.09
N GLN A 42 11.33 -0.91 17.30
CA GLN A 42 12.61 -0.87 18.02
C GLN A 42 12.52 0.14 19.15
N GLU A 43 13.33 -0.05 20.18
CA GLU A 43 13.49 0.87 21.31
C GLU A 43 14.81 1.61 21.21
N PHE A 44 14.96 2.72 21.92
CA PHE A 44 16.22 3.45 21.94
C PHE A 44 17.30 2.63 22.66
N GLU A 45 18.39 2.29 21.98
CA GLU A 45 19.52 1.56 22.59
C GLU A 45 20.74 2.47 22.88
N GLY A 46 20.58 3.78 22.73
CA GLY A 46 21.64 4.73 23.09
C GLY A 46 21.65 5.02 24.59
N LYS A 47 22.37 6.07 24.97
CA LYS A 47 22.52 6.47 26.38
C LYS A 47 22.10 7.92 26.57
N ILE A 48 21.15 8.17 27.47
CA ILE A 48 20.76 9.52 27.88
C ILE A 48 21.47 9.85 29.20
N ALA A 49 22.43 10.78 29.17
CA ALA A 49 23.17 11.24 30.35
C ALA A 49 22.78 12.68 30.74
N LYS A 50 23.42 13.21 31.78
CA LYS A 50 23.15 14.59 32.27
C LYS A 50 23.75 15.67 31.38
N SER A 51 24.77 15.33 30.61
CA SER A 51 25.45 16.19 29.65
C SER A 51 25.41 15.53 28.26
N TYR A 52 25.51 16.35 27.21
CA TYR A 52 25.52 15.84 25.83
C TYR A 52 26.77 14.99 25.58
N GLU A 53 27.91 15.40 26.15
CA GLU A 53 29.20 14.75 26.03
C GLU A 53 29.22 13.32 26.60
N GLU A 54 28.37 13.04 27.59
CA GLU A 54 28.25 11.72 28.23
C GLU A 54 27.12 10.86 27.64
N SER A 55 26.34 11.43 26.72
CA SER A 55 25.22 10.79 26.04
C SER A 55 25.70 10.11 24.76
N GLU A 56 25.05 9.00 24.39
CA GLU A 56 25.33 8.27 23.16
C GLU A 56 24.07 8.24 22.30
N GLU A 57 24.17 8.80 21.10
CA GLU A 57 23.10 8.76 20.13
C GLU A 57 22.95 7.35 19.55
N TRP A 58 21.72 6.96 19.29
CA TRP A 58 21.38 5.73 18.60
C TRP A 58 20.17 5.97 17.71
N TRP A 59 20.15 5.32 16.56
CA TRP A 59 19.10 5.47 15.55
C TRP A 59 18.56 4.09 15.16
N PRO A 60 17.24 3.94 15.01
CA PRO A 60 16.65 2.68 14.59
C PRO A 60 17.12 2.34 13.18
N THR A 61 17.40 1.07 12.94
CA THR A 61 17.74 0.60 11.60
C THR A 61 16.45 0.44 10.79
N PRO A 62 16.26 1.18 9.68
CA PRO A 62 15.10 0.97 8.82
C PRO A 62 15.12 -0.44 8.22
N PRO A 63 13.95 -1.06 7.99
CA PRO A 63 13.90 -2.35 7.31
C PRO A 63 14.55 -2.24 5.93
N LYS A 64 15.40 -3.21 5.60
CA LYS A 64 16.04 -3.34 4.29
C LYS A 64 15.77 -4.74 3.74
N PRO A 65 15.59 -4.89 2.42
CA PRO A 65 15.51 -6.21 1.82
C PRO A 65 16.83 -6.98 2.06
N PRO A 66 16.79 -8.32 2.20
CA PRO A 66 17.99 -9.14 2.30
C PRO A 66 18.96 -8.87 1.15
N GLU A 67 20.26 -9.03 1.40
CA GLU A 67 21.28 -8.91 0.36
C GLU A 67 21.01 -9.87 -0.80
N GLY A 68 21.19 -9.39 -2.04
CA GLY A 68 20.90 -10.16 -3.25
C GLY A 68 19.41 -10.18 -3.66
N THR A 69 18.51 -9.54 -2.92
CA THR A 69 17.12 -9.38 -3.35
C THR A 69 17.06 -8.57 -4.65
N PRO A 70 16.41 -9.08 -5.72
CA PRO A 70 16.34 -8.37 -6.99
C PRO A 70 15.39 -7.18 -6.94
N ASN A 71 15.67 -6.19 -7.79
CA ASN A 71 14.72 -5.12 -8.09
C ASN A 71 13.54 -5.69 -8.89
N VAL A 72 12.33 -5.22 -8.60
CA VAL A 72 11.12 -5.59 -9.34
C VAL A 72 10.65 -4.37 -10.12
N ILE A 73 10.54 -4.53 -11.44
CA ILE A 73 10.07 -3.47 -12.35
C ILE A 73 8.90 -4.03 -13.14
N VAL A 74 7.78 -3.31 -13.13
CA VAL A 74 6.56 -3.66 -13.89
C VAL A 74 6.31 -2.59 -14.93
N PHE A 75 6.44 -2.95 -16.20
CA PHE A 75 5.99 -2.11 -17.32
C PHE A 75 4.56 -2.50 -17.69
N LEU A 76 3.61 -1.59 -17.46
CA LEU A 76 2.21 -1.77 -17.82
C LEU A 76 1.86 -0.84 -18.98
N LEU A 77 1.58 -1.42 -20.14
CA LEU A 77 1.17 -0.67 -21.33
C LEU A 77 -0.36 -0.44 -21.30
N ASP A 78 -0.81 0.74 -21.74
CA ASP A 78 -2.24 1.06 -21.86
C ASP A 78 -2.71 0.75 -23.30
N ASP A 79 -3.88 0.13 -23.43
CA ASP A 79 -4.55 -0.19 -24.71
C ASP A 79 -3.67 -0.89 -25.77
N THR A 80 -2.71 -1.69 -25.33
CA THR A 80 -1.82 -2.44 -26.22
C THR A 80 -2.36 -3.85 -26.47
N GLY A 81 -2.80 -4.10 -27.70
CA GLY A 81 -3.27 -5.41 -28.13
C GLY A 81 -2.12 -6.40 -28.39
N PHE A 82 -2.43 -7.70 -28.33
CA PHE A 82 -1.47 -8.79 -28.58
C PHE A 82 -0.75 -8.66 -29.93
N GLY A 83 -1.49 -8.32 -30.99
CA GLY A 83 -0.97 -8.15 -32.35
C GLY A 83 -0.22 -6.83 -32.60
N HIS A 84 0.00 -6.00 -31.58
CA HIS A 84 0.77 -4.76 -31.73
C HIS A 84 2.27 -4.97 -31.55
N ILE A 85 2.72 -6.04 -30.88
CA ILE A 85 4.13 -6.25 -30.55
C ILE A 85 4.79 -7.19 -31.57
N GLY A 86 5.97 -6.82 -32.07
CA GLY A 86 6.71 -7.56 -33.09
C GLY A 86 6.99 -9.02 -32.71
N SER A 87 7.37 -9.28 -31.46
CA SER A 87 7.63 -10.63 -30.94
C SER A 87 6.43 -11.59 -30.94
N PHE A 88 5.22 -11.09 -31.18
CA PHE A 88 3.98 -11.85 -31.37
C PHE A 88 3.45 -11.81 -32.81
N GLY A 89 4.24 -11.32 -33.77
CA GLY A 89 3.87 -11.17 -35.18
C GLY A 89 3.21 -9.84 -35.53
N GLY A 90 3.31 -8.84 -34.66
CA GLY A 90 2.81 -7.49 -34.91
C GLY A 90 3.60 -6.74 -35.98
N LEU A 91 2.97 -5.73 -36.58
CA LEU A 91 3.55 -4.89 -37.64
C LEU A 91 4.33 -3.67 -37.13
N ILE A 92 4.22 -3.35 -35.84
CA ILE A 92 4.90 -2.20 -35.23
C ILE A 92 6.31 -2.63 -34.86
N ASP A 93 7.29 -1.79 -35.21
CA ASP A 93 8.68 -2.01 -34.85
C ASP A 93 8.88 -1.78 -33.34
N THR A 94 9.12 -2.87 -32.59
CA THR A 94 9.26 -2.87 -31.13
C THR A 94 10.59 -3.45 -30.64
N PRO A 95 11.75 -3.01 -31.18
CA PRO A 95 13.02 -3.74 -31.06
C PRO A 95 13.50 -3.90 -29.61
N ASN A 96 13.16 -2.96 -28.72
CA ASN A 96 13.50 -3.05 -27.30
C ASN A 96 12.65 -4.06 -26.54
N ILE A 97 11.35 -4.16 -26.85
CA ILE A 97 10.44 -5.14 -26.24
C ILE A 97 10.78 -6.53 -26.77
N ASP A 98 11.09 -6.62 -28.07
CA ASP A 98 11.46 -7.88 -28.72
C ASP A 98 12.76 -8.43 -28.12
N ARG A 99 13.77 -7.57 -27.93
CA ARG A 99 15.01 -7.92 -27.23
C ARG A 99 14.78 -8.38 -25.79
N LEU A 100 13.81 -7.80 -25.06
CA LEU A 100 13.45 -8.30 -23.72
C LEU A 100 12.82 -9.69 -23.78
N GLY A 101 11.93 -9.94 -24.75
CA GLY A 101 11.30 -11.24 -24.96
C GLY A 101 12.27 -12.34 -25.41
N GLU A 102 13.30 -12.00 -26.19
CA GLU A 102 14.37 -12.92 -26.61
C GLU A 102 15.27 -13.34 -25.46
N ASN A 103 15.55 -12.43 -24.53
CA ASN A 103 16.40 -12.68 -23.35
C ASN A 103 15.60 -13.15 -22.12
N GLY A 104 14.32 -13.48 -22.28
CA GLY A 104 13.41 -13.77 -21.18
C GLY A 104 12.33 -14.79 -21.54
N LEU A 105 11.20 -14.67 -20.83
CA LEU A 105 10.02 -15.51 -21.06
C LEU A 105 8.95 -14.72 -21.81
N ARG A 106 8.26 -15.40 -22.74
CA ARG A 106 7.09 -14.88 -23.45
C ARG A 106 5.89 -15.75 -23.16
N TYR A 107 4.76 -15.12 -22.91
CA TYR A 107 3.48 -15.78 -22.65
C TYR A 107 2.53 -15.52 -23.82
N ASN A 108 2.02 -16.57 -24.44
CA ASN A 108 1.00 -16.50 -25.48
C ASN A 108 -0.43 -16.73 -24.96
N ASN A 109 -0.58 -16.89 -23.64
CA ASN A 109 -1.84 -17.10 -22.95
C ASN A 109 -1.87 -16.30 -21.63
N PHE A 110 -1.72 -14.99 -21.75
CA PHE A 110 -1.79 -14.03 -20.64
C PHE A 110 -3.05 -13.18 -20.79
N HIS A 111 -3.79 -12.98 -19.71
CA HIS A 111 -5.09 -12.31 -19.73
C HIS A 111 -5.13 -11.14 -18.75
N THR A 112 -5.71 -10.04 -19.20
CA THR A 112 -6.11 -8.91 -18.35
C THR A 112 -7.63 -8.93 -18.17
N THR A 113 -8.17 -7.97 -17.43
CA THR A 113 -9.62 -7.71 -17.49
C THR A 113 -9.95 -6.89 -18.75
N ALA A 114 -11.23 -6.65 -19.00
CA ALA A 114 -11.69 -5.88 -20.16
C ALA A 114 -11.45 -4.36 -20.06
N LEU A 115 -11.05 -3.83 -18.90
CA LEU A 115 -10.91 -2.39 -18.66
C LEU A 115 -9.60 -2.05 -17.92
N CYS A 116 -9.18 -0.78 -18.01
CA CYS A 116 -7.98 -0.24 -17.36
C CYS A 116 -8.04 -0.35 -15.84
N SER A 117 -9.03 0.25 -15.16
CA SER A 117 -9.09 0.26 -13.69
C SER A 117 -9.08 -1.13 -13.07
N PRO A 118 -9.93 -2.08 -13.53
CA PRO A 118 -9.92 -3.42 -12.94
C PRO A 118 -8.61 -4.15 -13.19
N SER A 119 -8.01 -4.04 -14.37
CA SER A 119 -6.70 -4.68 -14.66
C SER A 119 -5.58 -4.13 -13.78
N ARG A 120 -5.53 -2.80 -13.58
CA ARG A 120 -4.54 -2.16 -12.71
C ARG A 120 -4.71 -2.64 -11.27
N ALA A 121 -5.94 -2.60 -10.76
CA ALA A 121 -6.24 -3.03 -9.40
C ALA A 121 -5.94 -4.52 -9.16
N THR A 122 -6.22 -5.42 -10.11
CA THR A 122 -5.91 -6.85 -9.94
C THR A 122 -4.42 -7.13 -9.93
N ILE A 123 -3.61 -6.38 -10.70
CA ILE A 123 -2.13 -6.50 -10.66
C ILE A 123 -1.61 -6.18 -9.26
N MET A 124 -2.14 -5.14 -8.61
CA MET A 124 -1.69 -4.77 -7.26
C MET A 124 -2.25 -5.69 -6.18
N ALA A 125 -3.53 -6.08 -6.26
CA ALA A 125 -4.18 -6.85 -5.20
C ALA A 125 -3.98 -8.38 -5.34
N GLY A 126 -3.59 -8.86 -6.52
CA GLY A 126 -3.47 -10.31 -6.82
C GLY A 126 -4.81 -11.06 -6.73
N ARG A 127 -5.93 -10.38 -7.00
CA ARG A 127 -7.29 -10.90 -6.76
C ARG A 127 -8.24 -10.59 -7.90
N ASN A 128 -9.31 -11.38 -8.01
CA ASN A 128 -10.39 -11.13 -8.96
C ASN A 128 -11.00 -9.73 -8.72
N HIS A 129 -11.20 -8.98 -9.80
CA HIS A 129 -11.61 -7.57 -9.73
C HIS A 129 -12.97 -7.35 -9.04
N HIS A 130 -13.95 -8.25 -9.21
CA HIS A 130 -15.22 -8.16 -8.48
C HIS A 130 -15.06 -8.39 -6.97
N ARG A 131 -14.04 -9.14 -6.52
CA ARG A 131 -13.77 -9.36 -5.09
C ARG A 131 -13.12 -8.15 -4.41
N ILE A 132 -12.61 -7.20 -5.19
CA ILE A 132 -11.94 -5.99 -4.69
C ILE A 132 -12.69 -4.70 -5.08
N GLY A 133 -13.96 -4.81 -5.45
CA GLY A 133 -14.79 -3.63 -5.73
C GLY A 133 -14.64 -3.04 -7.14
N LEU A 134 -13.80 -3.62 -8.01
CA LEU A 134 -13.49 -3.09 -9.35
C LEU A 134 -14.21 -3.89 -10.45
N GLY A 135 -15.52 -4.06 -10.35
CA GLY A 135 -16.34 -4.70 -11.39
C GLY A 135 -16.48 -3.89 -12.68
N SER A 136 -16.21 -2.59 -12.61
CA SER A 136 -16.22 -1.63 -13.73
C SER A 136 -15.10 -0.59 -13.53
N HIS A 137 -15.03 0.40 -14.42
CA HIS A 137 -14.13 1.54 -14.30
C HIS A 137 -14.38 2.32 -13.01
N SER A 138 -13.32 2.68 -12.27
CA SER A 138 -13.43 3.36 -10.97
C SER A 138 -14.13 4.72 -11.03
N LEU A 139 -14.08 5.40 -12.18
CA LEU A 139 -14.79 6.67 -12.40
C LEU A 139 -16.31 6.53 -12.36
N THR A 140 -16.80 5.32 -12.64
CA THR A 140 -18.22 4.96 -12.60
C THR A 140 -18.56 4.12 -11.36
N ALA A 141 -17.78 4.27 -10.28
CA ALA A 141 -18.01 3.53 -9.05
C ALA A 141 -19.45 3.70 -8.54
N MET A 142 -20.06 2.59 -8.14
CA MET A 142 -21.42 2.52 -7.63
C MET A 142 -21.43 1.95 -6.22
N GLY A 143 -22.39 2.33 -5.37
CA GLY A 143 -22.49 1.81 -4.00
C GLY A 143 -22.79 0.30 -3.87
N PHE A 144 -22.81 -0.46 -4.97
CA PHE A 144 -23.04 -1.91 -4.96
C PHE A 144 -21.77 -2.69 -4.64
N PRO A 145 -21.88 -3.80 -3.87
CA PRO A 145 -20.76 -4.70 -3.63
C PRO A 145 -20.10 -5.16 -4.94
N GLY A 146 -18.78 -5.06 -5.00
CA GLY A 146 -18.01 -5.45 -6.19
C GLY A 146 -17.90 -4.39 -7.28
N TYR A 147 -18.54 -3.23 -7.15
CA TYR A 147 -18.50 -2.12 -8.12
C TYR A 147 -18.19 -0.75 -7.51
N ASN A 148 -17.89 -0.71 -6.21
CA ASN A 148 -17.72 0.52 -5.45
C ASN A 148 -16.31 1.11 -5.52
N ALA A 149 -15.34 0.41 -6.10
CA ALA A 149 -13.92 0.75 -6.07
C ALA A 149 -13.35 0.89 -4.64
N PHE A 150 -13.87 0.07 -3.71
CA PHE A 150 -13.30 -0.10 -2.36
C PHE A 150 -12.73 -1.51 -2.21
N PRO A 151 -11.41 -1.68 -2.38
CA PRO A 151 -10.74 -2.93 -2.04
C PRO A 151 -10.91 -3.23 -0.54
N PRO A 152 -11.22 -4.48 -0.15
CA PRO A 152 -11.23 -4.86 1.25
C PRO A 152 -9.79 -4.86 1.79
N GLU A 153 -9.63 -4.79 3.11
CA GLU A 153 -8.32 -4.86 3.79
C GLU A 153 -7.47 -6.07 3.37
N SER A 154 -8.12 -7.17 3.02
CA SER A 154 -7.43 -8.37 2.56
C SER A 154 -6.91 -8.26 1.12
N GLY A 155 -7.40 -7.30 0.32
CA GLY A 155 -6.98 -7.00 -1.05
C GLY A 155 -6.07 -5.78 -1.16
N LYS A 156 -5.29 -5.48 -0.12
CA LYS A 156 -4.27 -4.41 -0.15
C LYS A 156 -3.25 -4.66 -1.25
N SER A 157 -2.78 -3.56 -1.84
CA SER A 157 -1.70 -3.57 -2.83
C SER A 157 -0.47 -4.35 -2.34
N VAL A 158 0.14 -5.10 -3.27
CA VAL A 158 1.43 -5.74 -3.12
C VAL A 158 2.51 -4.73 -2.72
N ALA A 159 2.39 -3.46 -3.11
CA ALA A 159 3.31 -2.40 -2.72
C ALA A 159 3.37 -2.24 -1.19
N LYS A 160 2.25 -2.33 -0.45
CA LYS A 160 2.27 -2.31 1.03
C LYS A 160 3.08 -3.46 1.62
N HIS A 161 3.07 -4.62 0.97
CA HIS A 161 3.84 -5.78 1.43
C HIS A 161 5.33 -5.60 1.14
N LEU A 162 5.67 -5.09 -0.05
CA LEU A 162 7.04 -4.74 -0.43
C LEU A 162 7.61 -3.63 0.46
N GLN A 163 6.82 -2.61 0.79
CA GLN A 163 7.23 -1.51 1.69
C GLN A 163 7.60 -2.06 3.07
N LYS A 164 6.80 -2.98 3.63
CA LYS A 164 7.12 -3.67 4.89
C LYS A 164 8.39 -4.51 4.81
N ALA A 165 8.71 -5.05 3.64
CA ALA A 165 9.94 -5.79 3.38
C ALA A 165 11.16 -4.87 3.14
N GLY A 166 11.00 -3.55 3.23
CA GLY A 166 12.07 -2.56 3.09
C GLY A 166 12.29 -2.05 1.66
N PHE A 167 11.41 -2.38 0.71
CA PHE A 167 11.49 -1.79 -0.64
C PHE A 167 11.06 -0.33 -0.61
N VAL A 168 11.71 0.47 -1.46
CA VAL A 168 11.23 1.82 -1.83
C VAL A 168 10.44 1.69 -3.12
N ASN A 169 9.16 2.02 -3.06
CA ASN A 169 8.21 1.80 -4.13
C ASN A 169 7.93 3.08 -4.91
N TYR A 170 8.04 3.01 -6.24
CA TYR A 170 7.73 4.09 -7.16
C TYR A 170 6.54 3.71 -8.05
N ALA A 171 5.61 4.64 -8.25
CA ALA A 171 4.58 4.57 -9.28
C ALA A 171 4.76 5.76 -10.25
N ILE A 172 4.78 5.48 -11.55
CA ILE A 172 4.97 6.51 -12.58
C ILE A 172 3.92 6.31 -13.67
N GLY A 173 3.19 7.38 -14.01
CA GLY A 173 2.16 7.37 -15.06
C GLY A 173 0.73 7.27 -14.53
N LYS A 174 -0.09 6.44 -15.17
CA LYS A 174 -1.54 6.37 -14.94
C LYS A 174 -1.90 5.49 -13.73
N TRP A 175 -2.62 6.04 -12.77
CA TRP A 175 -3.09 5.30 -11.59
C TRP A 175 -4.44 4.59 -11.81
N ASP A 176 -5.50 5.37 -12.04
CA ASP A 176 -6.77 4.96 -12.66
C ASP A 176 -7.57 3.83 -12.00
N HIS A 177 -7.49 3.71 -10.67
CA HIS A 177 -8.42 2.84 -9.90
C HIS A 177 -8.90 3.47 -8.59
N THR A 178 -8.70 4.79 -8.43
CA THR A 178 -9.33 5.60 -7.40
C THR A 178 -10.73 6.01 -7.85
N PRO A 179 -11.77 5.96 -6.98
CA PRO A 179 -13.09 6.51 -7.30
C PRO A 179 -13.01 8.02 -7.62
N LEU A 180 -13.77 8.48 -8.61
CA LEU A 180 -13.67 9.87 -9.11
C LEU A 180 -13.85 10.93 -8.01
N TYR A 181 -14.77 10.72 -7.07
CA TYR A 181 -15.06 11.68 -5.99
C TYR A 181 -13.92 11.79 -4.95
N GLU A 182 -12.88 10.94 -5.03
CA GLU A 182 -11.67 11.00 -4.19
C GLU A 182 -10.44 11.44 -4.96
N VAL A 183 -10.57 11.66 -6.27
CA VAL A 183 -9.54 12.31 -7.09
C VAL A 183 -9.62 13.82 -6.82
N SER A 184 -9.22 14.20 -5.61
CA SER A 184 -9.27 15.56 -5.09
C SER A 184 -8.06 15.84 -4.21
N GLU A 185 -7.54 17.07 -4.27
CA GLU A 185 -6.47 17.55 -3.40
C GLU A 185 -6.87 17.60 -1.92
N ALA A 186 -8.17 17.51 -1.61
CA ALA A 186 -8.68 17.47 -0.24
C ALA A 186 -8.62 16.07 0.39
N GLY A 187 -8.32 15.02 -0.38
CA GLY A 187 -8.39 13.64 0.07
C GLY A 187 -9.83 13.09 0.14
N PRO A 188 -10.03 11.90 0.73
CA PRO A 188 -9.03 11.07 1.41
C PRO A 188 -7.95 10.50 0.47
N PHE A 189 -6.76 10.24 1.00
CA PHE A 189 -5.62 9.71 0.23
C PHE A 189 -5.42 8.19 0.38
N ASP A 190 -6.36 7.48 1.00
CA ASP A 190 -6.22 6.04 1.28
C ASP A 190 -6.08 5.16 0.02
N ARG A 191 -6.77 5.56 -1.06
CA ARG A 191 -6.77 4.89 -2.38
C ARG A 191 -5.88 5.61 -3.42
N TRP A 192 -5.04 6.52 -2.95
CA TRP A 192 -4.00 7.13 -3.75
C TRP A 192 -2.74 6.24 -3.71
N PRO A 193 -1.79 6.40 -4.64
CA PRO A 193 -0.52 5.66 -4.62
C PRO A 193 0.16 5.67 -3.25
N SER A 194 0.22 6.83 -2.59
CA SER A 194 0.77 7.00 -1.24
C SER A 194 0.02 6.20 -0.18
N GLY A 195 -1.32 6.18 -0.26
CA GLY A 195 -2.17 5.36 0.60
C GLY A 195 -2.05 3.86 0.31
N GLU A 196 -1.55 3.46 -0.85
CA GLU A 196 -1.41 2.06 -1.29
C GLU A 196 0.00 1.50 -1.17
N GLY A 197 0.94 2.24 -0.56
CA GLY A 197 2.29 1.76 -0.25
C GLY A 197 3.35 2.15 -1.28
N PHE A 198 3.07 3.13 -2.14
CA PHE A 198 4.08 3.77 -2.99
C PHE A 198 4.66 4.99 -2.28
N ASP A 199 5.97 5.00 -2.06
CA ASP A 199 6.67 6.11 -1.40
C ASP A 199 6.76 7.34 -2.32
N HIS A 200 6.78 7.10 -3.63
CA HIS A 200 6.86 8.14 -4.64
C HIS A 200 5.86 7.89 -5.77
N TYR A 201 5.21 8.97 -6.19
CA TYR A 201 4.30 8.96 -7.32
C TYR A 201 4.50 10.18 -8.22
N PHE A 202 4.55 9.94 -9.53
CA PHE A 202 4.55 10.99 -10.53
C PHE A 202 3.65 10.59 -11.71
N GLY A 203 2.56 11.32 -11.93
CA GLY A 203 1.61 10.97 -12.98
C GLY A 203 0.25 11.62 -12.81
N PHE A 204 -0.80 10.92 -13.26
CA PHE A 204 -2.17 11.41 -13.23
C PHE A 204 -3.15 10.33 -12.72
N MET A 205 -4.14 10.78 -11.94
CA MET A 205 -5.01 9.88 -11.18
C MET A 205 -6.06 9.17 -12.03
N ALA A 206 -6.51 9.81 -13.11
CA ALA A 206 -7.56 9.32 -14.01
C ALA A 206 -7.38 9.90 -15.42
N ALA A 207 -7.84 9.18 -16.45
CA ALA A 207 -7.91 9.66 -17.84
C ALA A 207 -9.24 9.27 -18.48
#